data_AF-A0A5C7XNC2-F1
#
_entry.id   AF-A0A5C7XNC2-F1
#
_cell.length_a   1.000
_cell.length_b   1.000
_cell.length_c   1.000
_cell.angle_alpha   90.00
_cell.angle_beta   90.00
_cell.angle_gamma   90.00
#
_symmetry.space_group_name_H-M   'P 1'
#
loop_
_entity.id
_entity.type
_entity.pdbx_description
1 polymer ?
#
loop_
_entity_poly.entity_id
_entity_poly.type
_entity_poly.pdbx_seq_one_letter_code
_entity_poly.pdbx_strand_id
1 'polypeptide(L)'
;MNPFRTLAKPILSLLAAGVLLTNGCALPHAQLRYSKAEPAYYCPGDTIQTSYDLGTCTAHSGITCESRTPTVTLTTTSAALPSQTFTAFAGNASFTPNESQVDVTYTVTPKNPMYPFVTSSGENRISGEFEPETTKLALINGEAQVTLWHNGICNGRIPANAPSQIPTTPQVSARARAQRICNANPVRIMVDVVGPPGGGSASGSLAPGECLALPPGSEGGTVSVSGPIPVGAQCLATQTTAPAPELRTQVAYNCVE
;
A
#
# COMPACT_ATOMS: atom_id res chain seq x y z
N MET A 1 -53.24 -41.87 43.47
CA MET A 1 -52.09 -42.73 43.11
C MET A 1 -52.35 -43.30 41.73
N ASN A 2 -51.49 -42.91 40.75
CA ASN A 2 -51.45 -43.26 39.31
C ASN A 2 -52.74 -43.02 38.47
N PRO A 3 -52.69 -42.87 37.12
CA PRO A 3 -51.58 -42.53 36.20
C PRO A 3 -52.01 -41.62 34.99
N PHE A 4 -51.09 -41.37 34.03
CA PHE A 4 -51.29 -41.14 32.58
C PHE A 4 -52.08 -39.90 32.07
N ARG A 5 -51.41 -38.94 31.40
CA ARG A 5 -51.41 -38.80 29.91
C ARG A 5 -50.76 -37.50 29.38
N THR A 6 -49.88 -37.76 28.42
CA THR A 6 -49.31 -37.00 27.32
C THR A 6 -50.22 -35.99 26.60
N LEU A 7 -49.67 -34.82 26.26
CA LEU A 7 -49.99 -33.96 25.10
C LEU A 7 -48.68 -33.24 24.72
N ALA A 8 -47.97 -33.55 23.62
CA ALA A 8 -48.24 -33.20 22.21
C ALA A 8 -48.54 -31.69 22.06
N LYS A 9 -47.81 -30.82 21.34
CA LYS A 9 -46.92 -30.92 20.16
C LYS A 9 -45.97 -29.70 20.14
N PRO A 10 -44.87 -29.75 19.35
CA PRO A 10 -43.84 -28.72 19.27
C PRO A 10 -44.29 -27.56 18.36
N ILE A 11 -44.10 -26.32 18.82
CA ILE A 11 -44.22 -25.14 17.95
C ILE A 11 -42.90 -25.00 17.18
N LEU A 12 -43.01 -25.34 15.89
CA LEU A 12 -42.06 -25.04 14.83
C LEU A 12 -41.93 -23.51 14.64
N SER A 13 -40.73 -23.10 14.27
CA SER A 13 -40.42 -22.00 13.35
C SER A 13 -40.81 -20.59 13.75
N LEU A 14 -39.83 -19.82 14.24
CA LEU A 14 -39.57 -18.42 13.85
C LEU A 14 -38.41 -17.90 14.73
N LEU A 15 -37.17 -18.28 14.42
CA LEU A 15 -35.93 -17.57 14.85
C LEU A 15 -34.64 -18.16 14.23
N ALA A 16 -34.74 -18.86 13.11
CA ALA A 16 -33.61 -19.31 12.30
C ALA A 16 -33.55 -18.57 10.95
N ALA A 17 -33.81 -17.27 10.98
CA ALA A 17 -33.64 -16.34 9.84
C ALA A 17 -32.68 -15.20 10.22
N GLY A 18 -31.65 -15.52 11.00
CA GLY A 18 -30.65 -14.56 11.49
C GLY A 18 -29.21 -14.98 11.23
N VAL A 19 -28.99 -15.99 10.38
CA VAL A 19 -27.66 -16.44 9.99
C VAL A 19 -27.71 -16.59 8.47
N LEU A 20 -26.94 -15.75 7.75
CA LEU A 20 -26.62 -15.75 6.31
C LEU A 20 -26.81 -14.38 5.62
N LEU A 21 -26.41 -13.27 6.24
CA LEU A 21 -26.19 -12.00 5.53
C LEU A 21 -25.02 -11.20 6.14
N THR A 22 -23.86 -11.82 6.39
CA THR A 22 -22.67 -11.07 6.88
C THR A 22 -21.33 -11.47 6.28
N ASN A 23 -21.27 -12.30 5.24
CA ASN A 23 -20.01 -12.53 4.51
C ASN A 23 -20.16 -12.26 3.02
N GLY A 24 -20.73 -11.10 2.69
CA GLY A 24 -20.39 -10.41 1.47
C GLY A 24 -19.08 -9.65 1.70
N CYS A 25 -17.95 -10.36 1.82
CA CYS A 25 -16.66 -9.74 1.55
C CYS A 25 -16.61 -9.46 0.04
N ALA A 26 -17.31 -8.41 -0.38
CA ALA A 26 -16.97 -7.72 -1.60
C ALA A 26 -15.56 -7.16 -1.36
N LEU A 27 -14.55 -7.92 -1.79
CA LEU A 27 -13.20 -7.40 -1.91
C LEU A 27 -13.32 -6.12 -2.75
N PRO A 28 -12.95 -4.95 -2.22
CA PRO A 28 -12.94 -3.74 -3.03
C PRO A 28 -12.09 -4.02 -4.25
N HIS A 29 -12.62 -3.74 -5.45
CA HIS A 29 -11.88 -3.68 -6.72
C HIS A 29 -10.87 -2.52 -6.71
N ALA A 30 -10.03 -2.43 -5.68
CA ALA A 30 -8.71 -1.87 -5.88
C ALA A 30 -8.00 -2.85 -6.82
N GLN A 31 -7.34 -2.37 -7.87
CA GLN A 31 -6.33 -3.15 -8.56
C GLN A 31 -5.33 -3.60 -7.49
N LEU A 32 -5.51 -4.79 -6.94
CA LEU A 32 -4.60 -5.38 -5.97
C LEU A 32 -3.33 -5.63 -6.76
N ARG A 33 -2.34 -4.76 -6.57
CA ARG A 33 -0.97 -5.02 -7.01
C ARG A 33 -0.62 -6.42 -6.54
N TYR A 34 -0.44 -7.31 -7.50
CA TYR A 34 -0.17 -8.72 -7.23
C TYR A 34 1.33 -8.96 -7.07
N SER A 35 2.14 -7.94 -7.39
CA SER A 35 3.58 -7.96 -7.18
C SER A 35 4.02 -6.96 -6.12
N LYS A 36 5.19 -7.24 -5.56
CA LYS A 36 5.83 -6.44 -4.53
C LYS A 36 7.34 -6.52 -4.71
N ALA A 37 8.03 -5.39 -4.59
CA ALA A 37 9.49 -5.35 -4.52
C ALA A 37 9.92 -4.28 -3.51
N GLU A 38 10.75 -4.67 -2.55
CA GLU A 38 11.16 -3.82 -1.43
C GLU A 38 12.64 -4.01 -1.08
N PRO A 39 13.31 -2.95 -0.60
CA PRO A 39 12.82 -1.57 -0.51
C PRO A 39 12.76 -0.85 -1.87
N ALA A 40 11.80 0.07 -2.03
CA ALA A 40 11.67 0.91 -3.21
C ALA A 40 12.85 1.90 -3.36
N TYR A 41 13.43 2.30 -2.23
CA TYR A 41 14.67 3.07 -2.18
C TYR A 41 15.71 2.28 -1.36
N TYR A 42 16.78 1.81 -2.00
CA TYR A 42 17.76 0.91 -1.40
C TYR A 42 19.13 1.55 -1.24
N CYS A 43 19.90 1.05 -0.27
CA CYS A 43 21.30 1.43 -0.04
C CYS A 43 22.27 0.41 -0.68
N PRO A 44 23.51 0.81 -1.02
CA PRO A 44 24.51 -0.10 -1.58
C PRO A 44 24.71 -1.35 -0.70
N GLY A 45 24.50 -2.54 -1.26
CA GLY A 45 24.60 -3.82 -0.55
C GLY A 45 23.30 -4.32 0.10
N ASP A 46 22.18 -3.61 -0.06
CA ASP A 46 20.88 -4.11 0.39
C ASP A 46 20.44 -5.31 -0.44
N THR A 47 19.78 -6.26 0.21
CA THR A 47 19.06 -7.31 -0.48
C THR A 47 17.66 -6.83 -0.78
N ILE A 48 17.30 -6.76 -2.07
CA ILE A 48 15.93 -6.56 -2.52
C ILE A 48 15.18 -7.88 -2.40
N GLN A 49 14.00 -7.82 -1.80
CA GLN A 49 13.03 -8.91 -1.79
C GLN A 49 11.92 -8.59 -2.76
N THR A 50 11.63 -9.49 -3.68
CA THR A 50 10.52 -9.36 -4.61
C THR A 50 9.64 -10.60 -4.61
N SER A 51 8.34 -10.39 -4.68
CA SER A 51 7.36 -11.47 -4.65
C SER A 51 6.16 -11.14 -5.50
N TYR A 52 5.42 -12.18 -5.83
CA TYR A 52 4.08 -12.06 -6.38
C TYR A 52 3.14 -13.03 -5.68
N ASP A 53 1.86 -12.66 -5.61
CA ASP A 53 0.77 -13.49 -5.11
C ASP A 53 -0.47 -13.22 -5.96
N LEU A 54 -0.90 -14.23 -6.71
CA LEU A 54 -2.08 -14.16 -7.56
C LEU A 54 -3.36 -14.65 -6.84
N GLY A 55 -3.25 -14.98 -5.55
CA GLY A 55 -4.32 -15.51 -4.71
C GLY A 55 -4.35 -17.05 -4.65
N THR A 56 -5.35 -17.57 -3.96
CA THR A 56 -5.53 -19.02 -3.76
C THR A 56 -6.42 -19.63 -4.84
N CYS A 57 -6.00 -20.79 -5.36
CA CYS A 57 -6.87 -21.61 -6.21
C CYS A 57 -7.68 -22.59 -5.36
N THR A 58 -8.98 -22.71 -5.63
CA THR A 58 -9.87 -23.68 -4.98
C THR A 58 -10.30 -24.75 -5.97
N ALA A 59 -9.95 -26.02 -5.71
CA ALA A 59 -10.33 -27.13 -6.59
C ALA A 59 -11.85 -27.42 -6.52
N HIS A 60 -12.43 -27.89 -7.62
CA HIS A 60 -13.84 -28.30 -7.70
C HIS A 60 -13.99 -29.60 -8.49
N SER A 61 -15.16 -30.25 -8.42
CA SER A 61 -15.39 -31.57 -9.04
C SER A 61 -15.03 -31.56 -10.53
N GLY A 62 -14.02 -32.34 -10.91
CA GLY A 62 -13.54 -32.49 -12.28
C GLY A 62 -12.46 -31.48 -12.73
N ILE A 63 -12.03 -30.53 -11.88
CA ILE A 63 -10.97 -29.56 -12.19
C ILE A 63 -10.00 -29.43 -11.02
N THR A 64 -8.72 -29.74 -11.24
CA THR A 64 -7.65 -29.56 -10.25
C THR A 64 -6.90 -28.24 -10.49
N CYS A 65 -6.47 -27.60 -9.41
CA CYS A 65 -5.64 -26.39 -9.47
C CYS A 65 -4.28 -26.62 -10.17
N GLU A 66 -3.72 -27.83 -10.03
CA GLU A 66 -2.48 -28.23 -10.69
C GLU A 66 -2.60 -28.10 -12.23
N SER A 67 -3.73 -28.51 -12.80
CA SER A 67 -3.98 -28.42 -14.26
C SER A 67 -4.14 -26.98 -14.79
N ARG A 68 -4.25 -25.99 -13.89
CA ARG A 68 -4.48 -24.57 -14.20
C ARG A 68 -3.45 -23.65 -13.57
N THR A 69 -2.32 -24.20 -13.11
CA THR A 69 -1.28 -23.41 -12.46
C THR A 69 -0.67 -22.44 -13.47
N PRO A 70 -0.66 -21.12 -13.21
CA PRO A 70 -0.10 -20.15 -14.13
C PRO A 70 1.42 -20.26 -14.18
N THR A 71 1.97 -19.82 -15.30
CA THR A 71 3.40 -19.56 -15.44
C THR A 71 3.64 -18.07 -15.25
N VAL A 72 4.46 -17.71 -14.26
CA VAL A 72 4.84 -16.32 -13.99
C VAL A 72 6.31 -16.13 -14.33
N THR A 73 6.59 -15.16 -15.19
CA THR A 73 7.96 -14.79 -15.56
C THR A 73 8.35 -13.53 -14.80
N LEU A 74 9.45 -13.62 -14.05
CA LEU A 74 10.12 -12.51 -13.40
C LEU A 74 11.28 -12.06 -14.28
N THR A 75 11.25 -10.79 -14.67
CA THR A 75 12.35 -10.12 -15.38
C THR A 75 12.83 -8.94 -14.56
N THR A 76 14.15 -8.72 -14.54
CA THR A 76 14.74 -7.55 -13.90
C THR A 76 15.73 -6.89 -14.83
N THR A 77 15.95 -5.58 -14.66
CA THR A 77 17.06 -4.89 -15.33
C THR A 77 18.41 -5.11 -14.65
N SER A 78 18.44 -5.78 -13.49
CA SER A 78 19.66 -6.06 -12.74
C SER A 78 20.31 -7.36 -13.21
N ALA A 79 21.62 -7.36 -13.39
CA ALA A 79 22.36 -8.58 -13.72
C ALA A 79 22.44 -9.56 -12.53
N ALA A 80 22.18 -9.07 -11.30
CA ALA A 80 22.24 -9.88 -10.08
C ALA A 80 21.07 -10.87 -9.97
N LEU A 81 19.96 -10.65 -10.71
CA LEU A 81 18.84 -11.57 -10.81
C LEU A 81 18.52 -11.87 -12.27
N PRO A 82 19.06 -12.97 -12.84
CA PRO A 82 18.66 -13.39 -14.18
C PRO A 82 17.17 -13.71 -14.21
N SER A 83 16.55 -13.63 -15.40
CA SER A 83 15.13 -13.93 -15.57
C SER A 83 14.77 -15.29 -14.99
N GLN A 84 13.68 -15.34 -14.23
CA GLN A 84 13.18 -16.57 -13.60
C GLN A 84 11.75 -16.86 -14.06
N THR A 85 11.40 -18.13 -14.06
CA THR A 85 10.05 -18.59 -14.38
C THR A 85 9.55 -19.47 -13.25
N PHE A 86 8.33 -19.20 -12.80
CA PHE A 86 7.66 -19.92 -11.73
C PHE A 86 6.38 -20.54 -12.29
N THR A 87 6.13 -21.81 -11.99
CA THR A 87 4.84 -22.45 -12.26
C THR A 87 4.11 -22.59 -10.93
N ALA A 88 3.59 -21.47 -10.43
CA ALA A 88 2.96 -21.36 -9.11
C ALA A 88 2.09 -20.09 -9.01
N PHE A 89 1.12 -20.12 -8.10
CA PHE A 89 0.26 -18.96 -7.79
C PHE A 89 0.95 -17.86 -6.96
N ALA A 90 2.04 -18.21 -6.28
CA ALA A 90 2.87 -17.28 -5.56
C ALA A 90 4.34 -17.67 -5.72
N GLY A 91 5.22 -16.68 -5.65
CA GLY A 91 6.66 -16.89 -5.75
C GLY A 91 7.42 -15.69 -5.22
N ASN A 92 8.69 -15.91 -4.92
CA ASN A 92 9.57 -14.86 -4.45
C ASN A 92 10.99 -15.08 -4.99
N ALA A 93 11.75 -14.00 -4.99
CA ALA A 93 13.17 -13.98 -5.30
C ALA A 93 13.85 -12.88 -4.50
N SER A 94 15.15 -13.01 -4.33
CA SER A 94 15.97 -11.98 -3.69
C SER A 94 17.29 -11.81 -4.40
N PHE A 95 17.81 -10.58 -4.39
CA PHE A 95 19.05 -10.23 -5.05
C PHE A 95 19.63 -8.94 -4.48
N THR A 96 20.92 -8.71 -4.70
CA THR A 96 21.63 -7.50 -4.28
C THR A 96 22.07 -6.74 -5.54
N PRO A 97 21.29 -5.73 -5.97
CA PRO A 97 21.64 -4.95 -7.16
C PRO A 97 22.80 -3.99 -6.89
N ASN A 98 23.53 -3.68 -7.95
CA ASN A 98 24.55 -2.63 -7.96
C ASN A 98 24.17 -1.45 -8.86
N GLU A 99 23.07 -1.60 -9.61
CA GLU A 99 22.54 -0.59 -10.52
C GLU A 99 21.97 0.60 -9.74
N SER A 100 21.86 1.75 -10.38
CA SER A 100 21.24 2.94 -9.77
C SER A 100 19.71 2.90 -9.78
N GLN A 101 19.14 2.12 -10.71
CA GLN A 101 17.72 1.88 -10.83
C GLN A 101 17.50 0.43 -11.26
N VAL A 102 16.53 -0.22 -10.64
CA VAL A 102 16.11 -1.58 -11.03
C VAL A 102 14.63 -1.59 -11.30
N ASP A 103 14.25 -2.04 -12.48
CA ASP A 103 12.87 -2.33 -12.81
C ASP A 103 12.64 -3.84 -12.64
N VAL A 104 11.67 -4.21 -11.81
CA VAL A 104 11.27 -5.59 -11.54
C VAL A 104 9.90 -5.82 -12.14
N THR A 105 9.80 -6.70 -13.12
CA THR A 105 8.55 -6.94 -13.86
C THR A 105 8.10 -8.38 -13.75
N TYR A 106 6.87 -8.57 -13.31
CA TYR A 106 6.18 -9.86 -13.35
C TYR A 106 5.22 -9.91 -14.54
N THR A 107 5.24 -11.01 -15.27
CA THR A 107 4.31 -11.28 -16.38
C THR A 107 3.66 -12.63 -16.17
N VAL A 108 2.33 -12.66 -16.15
CA VAL A 108 1.55 -13.89 -15.93
C VAL A 108 1.12 -14.47 -17.28
N THR A 109 1.33 -15.77 -17.46
CA THR A 109 0.93 -16.54 -18.65
C THR A 109 0.10 -17.75 -18.25
N PRO A 110 -1.11 -17.94 -18.81
CA PRO A 110 -1.80 -16.99 -19.70
C PRO A 110 -2.19 -15.72 -18.93
N LYS A 111 -2.32 -14.58 -19.65
CA LYS A 111 -2.70 -13.27 -19.08
C LYS A 111 -3.98 -13.31 -18.23
N ASN A 112 -4.89 -14.20 -18.62
CA ASN A 112 -6.11 -14.53 -17.89
C ASN A 112 -5.98 -15.95 -17.33
N PRO A 113 -5.22 -16.17 -16.25
CA PRO A 113 -5.12 -17.48 -15.64
C PRO A 113 -6.49 -17.87 -15.09
N MET A 114 -6.86 -19.12 -15.34
CA MET A 114 -8.18 -19.61 -15.01
C MET A 114 -8.25 -20.00 -13.53
N TYR A 115 -8.78 -19.12 -12.67
CA TYR A 115 -9.19 -19.50 -11.32
C TYR A 115 -10.59 -20.08 -11.36
N PRO A 116 -10.80 -21.36 -11.04
CA PRO A 116 -12.15 -21.84 -10.78
C PRO A 116 -12.66 -21.21 -9.48
N PHE A 117 -13.66 -20.34 -9.56
CA PHE A 117 -14.47 -19.95 -8.41
C PHE A 117 -15.96 -20.05 -8.74
N VAL A 118 -16.76 -20.36 -7.72
CA VAL A 118 -18.23 -20.47 -7.83
C VAL A 118 -18.83 -19.12 -7.44
N THR A 119 -19.63 -18.53 -8.32
CA THR A 119 -20.40 -17.32 -7.98
C THR A 119 -21.48 -17.63 -6.94
N SER A 120 -22.10 -16.59 -6.36
CA SER A 120 -23.30 -16.75 -5.53
C SER A 120 -24.47 -17.45 -6.24
N SER A 121 -24.45 -17.56 -7.57
CA SER A 121 -25.44 -18.28 -8.40
C SER A 121 -25.05 -19.73 -8.73
N GLY A 122 -23.92 -20.24 -8.23
CA GLY A 122 -23.44 -21.58 -8.57
C GLY A 122 -22.74 -21.66 -9.93
N GLU A 123 -22.48 -20.54 -10.59
CA GLU A 123 -21.80 -20.48 -11.88
C GLU A 123 -20.29 -20.58 -11.68
N ASN A 124 -19.64 -21.46 -12.43
CA ASN A 124 -18.18 -21.50 -12.50
C ASN A 124 -17.70 -20.29 -13.31
N ARG A 125 -17.10 -19.29 -12.65
CA ARG A 125 -16.47 -18.16 -13.33
C ARG A 125 -14.96 -18.28 -13.31
N ILE A 126 -14.39 -17.77 -14.39
CA ILE A 126 -12.98 -17.72 -14.72
C ILE A 126 -12.71 -16.25 -15.04
N SER A 127 -11.98 -15.52 -14.20
CA SER A 127 -11.15 -14.40 -14.66
C SER A 127 -10.54 -13.61 -13.50
N GLY A 128 -9.24 -13.39 -13.62
CA GLY A 128 -8.61 -12.11 -13.34
C GLY A 128 -7.69 -11.82 -14.52
N GLU A 129 -7.66 -10.59 -15.03
CA GLU A 129 -6.68 -10.18 -16.03
C GLU A 129 -5.46 -9.62 -15.30
N PHE A 130 -4.30 -10.26 -15.51
CA PHE A 130 -3.04 -9.83 -14.93
C PHE A 130 -2.24 -9.12 -16.01
N GLU A 131 -2.32 -7.81 -16.01
CA GLU A 131 -1.38 -7.00 -16.77
C GLU A 131 0.02 -7.15 -16.17
N PRO A 132 1.09 -7.14 -16.99
CA PRO A 132 2.45 -7.07 -16.48
C PRO A 132 2.60 -5.91 -15.50
N GLU A 133 3.12 -6.20 -14.31
CA GLU A 133 3.34 -5.19 -13.28
C GLU A 133 4.84 -4.95 -13.12
N THR A 134 5.26 -3.70 -13.32
CA THR A 134 6.64 -3.25 -13.11
C THR A 134 6.74 -2.41 -11.85
N THR A 135 7.58 -2.84 -10.90
CA THR A 135 8.00 -2.03 -9.75
C THR A 135 9.37 -1.45 -10.02
N LYS A 136 9.51 -0.14 -9.82
CA LYS A 136 10.77 0.59 -9.95
C LYS A 136 11.41 0.78 -8.59
N LEU A 137 12.69 0.45 -8.50
CA LEU A 137 13.53 0.58 -7.32
C LEU A 137 14.65 1.57 -7.63
N ALA A 138 15.03 2.39 -6.68
CA ALA A 138 16.08 3.40 -6.84
C ALA A 138 17.17 3.26 -5.78
N LEU A 139 18.42 3.30 -6.22
CA LEU A 139 19.58 3.35 -5.33
C LEU A 139 19.70 4.75 -4.71
N ILE A 140 19.86 4.80 -3.40
CA ILE A 140 20.27 5.99 -2.67
C ILE A 140 21.80 6.10 -2.77
N ASN A 141 22.28 6.74 -3.84
CA ASN A 141 23.70 7.06 -4.02
C ASN A 141 23.92 8.56 -3.77
N GLY A 142 24.23 8.91 -2.53
CA GLY A 142 24.15 10.28 -2.03
C GLY A 142 22.78 10.54 -1.41
N GLU A 143 22.08 11.58 -1.90
CA GLU A 143 20.77 11.99 -1.37
C GLU A 143 19.63 11.54 -2.28
N ALA A 144 18.68 10.79 -1.73
CA ALA A 144 17.41 10.49 -2.39
C ALA A 144 16.29 11.35 -1.80
N GLN A 145 15.45 11.91 -2.67
CA GLN A 145 14.31 12.73 -2.24
C GLN A 145 13.01 11.97 -2.45
N VAL A 146 12.22 11.86 -1.38
CA VAL A 146 10.89 11.26 -1.41
C VAL A 146 9.85 12.34 -1.15
N THR A 147 8.93 12.53 -2.09
CA THR A 147 7.85 13.52 -1.97
C THR A 147 6.74 13.00 -1.06
N LEU A 148 6.36 13.81 -0.07
CA LEU A 148 5.18 13.62 0.76
C LEU A 148 4.06 14.54 0.26
N TRP A 149 2.87 13.96 0.13
CA TRP A 149 1.69 14.63 -0.41
C TRP A 149 0.69 14.92 0.72
N HIS A 150 0.42 16.20 0.94
CA HIS A 150 -0.46 16.69 1.99
C HIS A 150 -1.75 17.22 1.37
N ASN A 151 -2.65 16.28 1.05
CA ASN A 151 -3.93 16.58 0.40
C ASN A 151 -4.77 17.55 1.22
N GLY A 152 -5.49 18.44 0.56
CA GLY A 152 -6.48 19.28 1.20
C GLY A 152 -7.60 18.44 1.82
N ILE A 153 -7.89 18.68 3.09
CA ILE A 153 -9.00 18.07 3.83
C ILE A 153 -9.79 19.15 4.57
N CYS A 154 -10.88 18.72 5.19
CA CYS A 154 -11.70 19.56 6.04
C CYS A 154 -11.64 19.04 7.48
N ASN A 155 -11.07 19.83 8.39
CA ASN A 155 -11.11 19.54 9.82
C ASN A 155 -12.31 20.28 10.43
N GLY A 156 -13.47 19.61 10.45
CA GLY A 156 -14.75 20.27 10.71
C GLY A 156 -15.06 21.27 9.61
N ARG A 157 -15.18 22.56 9.96
CA ARG A 157 -15.45 23.65 9.01
C ARG A 157 -14.20 24.37 8.49
N ILE A 158 -13.02 23.98 8.98
CA ILE A 158 -11.75 24.66 8.69
C ILE A 158 -10.99 23.85 7.63
N PRO A 159 -10.63 24.46 6.49
CA PRO A 159 -9.72 23.84 5.54
C PRO A 159 -8.37 23.52 6.18
N ALA A 160 -7.85 22.32 5.95
CA ALA A 160 -6.57 21.86 6.50
C ALA A 160 -5.86 20.95 5.49
N ASN A 161 -4.64 20.55 5.79
CA ASN A 161 -3.90 19.56 5.00
C ASN A 161 -3.78 18.25 5.79
N ALA A 162 -3.94 17.13 5.11
CA ALA A 162 -3.77 15.81 5.69
C ALA A 162 -2.30 15.60 6.10
N PRO A 163 -2.05 14.96 7.26
CA PRO A 163 -0.72 14.55 7.61
C PRO A 163 -0.21 13.47 6.64
N SER A 164 1.11 13.41 6.47
CA SER A 164 1.77 12.35 5.72
C SER A 164 2.78 11.64 6.61
N GLN A 165 3.01 10.35 6.36
CA GLN A 165 4.03 9.60 7.09
C GLN A 165 5.38 9.71 6.37
N ILE A 166 6.46 9.89 7.12
CA ILE A 166 7.83 9.76 6.62
C ILE A 166 8.07 8.29 6.29
N PRO A 167 8.36 7.94 5.02
CA PRO A 167 8.63 6.57 4.63
C PRO A 167 9.72 5.91 5.49
N THR A 168 9.53 4.64 5.79
CA THR A 168 10.47 3.83 6.56
C THR A 168 10.50 2.41 6.00
N THR A 169 11.21 1.50 6.65
CA THR A 169 11.22 0.09 6.29
C THR A 169 9.79 -0.48 6.30
N PRO A 170 9.38 -1.26 5.28
CA PRO A 170 10.21 -1.80 4.19
C PRO A 170 10.23 -0.94 2.92
N GLN A 171 9.56 0.21 2.85
CA GLN A 171 9.55 1.04 1.64
C GLN A 171 10.92 1.66 1.34
N VAL A 172 11.66 2.04 2.39
CA VAL A 172 13.02 2.55 2.31
C VAL A 172 13.94 1.59 3.06
N SER A 173 15.19 1.46 2.61
CA SER A 173 16.24 0.71 3.29
C SER A 173 16.27 0.94 4.79
N ALA A 174 16.47 -0.13 5.56
CA ALA A 174 16.74 -0.03 7.00
C ALA A 174 18.04 0.76 7.31
N ARG A 175 18.91 0.96 6.32
CA ARG A 175 20.14 1.76 6.41
C ARG A 175 19.98 3.18 5.88
N ALA A 176 18.81 3.54 5.35
CA ALA A 176 18.54 4.93 5.01
C ALA A 176 18.18 5.73 6.26
N ARG A 177 18.63 6.97 6.32
CA ARG A 177 18.26 7.93 7.36
C ARG A 177 17.70 9.20 6.76
N ALA A 178 16.54 9.63 7.25
CA ALA A 178 15.92 10.90 6.90
C ALA A 178 16.76 12.04 7.52
N GLN A 179 17.31 12.90 6.68
CA GLN A 179 18.24 13.97 7.09
C GLN A 179 17.55 15.32 7.22
N ARG A 180 16.65 15.62 6.29
CA ARG A 180 15.97 16.92 6.20
C ARG A 180 14.64 16.79 5.47
N ILE A 181 13.75 17.72 5.76
CA ILE A 181 12.49 17.91 5.04
C ILE A 181 12.45 19.29 4.42
N CYS A 182 12.18 19.36 3.12
CA CYS A 182 12.22 20.59 2.34
C CYS A 182 10.82 20.98 1.86
N ASN A 183 10.57 22.29 1.81
CA ASN A 183 9.34 22.84 1.25
C ASN A 183 9.40 22.84 -0.28
N ALA A 184 8.59 22.01 -0.92
CA ALA A 184 8.48 21.92 -2.37
C ALA A 184 7.34 22.79 -2.96
N ASN A 185 6.77 23.69 -2.16
CA ASN A 185 5.67 24.57 -2.56
C ASN A 185 6.18 25.98 -2.93
N PRO A 186 5.45 26.71 -3.77
CA PRO A 186 5.75 28.12 -4.08
C PRO A 186 5.35 29.09 -2.95
N VAL A 187 4.84 28.59 -1.83
CA VAL A 187 4.41 29.39 -0.67
C VAL A 187 5.14 28.96 0.59
N ARG A 188 5.23 29.86 1.57
CA ARG A 188 5.72 29.53 2.91
C ARG A 188 4.75 28.56 3.60
N ILE A 189 5.29 27.54 4.24
CA ILE A 189 4.54 26.56 5.03
C ILE A 189 5.07 26.50 6.46
N MET A 190 4.23 26.08 7.39
CA MET A 190 4.65 25.58 8.69
C MET A 190 4.70 24.07 8.61
N VAL A 191 5.81 23.48 9.04
CA VAL A 191 6.01 22.03 9.13
C VAL A 191 6.13 21.66 10.60
N ASP A 192 5.43 20.60 10.99
CA ASP A 192 5.58 19.94 12.28
C ASP A 192 5.82 18.44 12.02
N VAL A 193 6.98 17.96 12.46
CA VAL A 193 7.40 16.57 12.35
C VAL A 193 7.42 15.97 13.74
N VAL A 194 6.66 14.89 13.89
CA VAL A 194 6.58 14.11 15.11
C VAL A 194 7.10 12.71 14.81
N GLY A 195 8.25 12.35 15.38
CA GLY A 195 8.81 11.01 15.25
C GLY A 195 7.89 9.93 15.85
N PRO A 196 8.14 8.65 15.52
CA PRO A 196 7.51 7.53 16.21
C PRO A 196 7.84 7.55 17.72
N PRO A 197 7.20 6.71 18.56
CA PRO A 197 7.53 6.63 19.98
C PRO A 197 9.05 6.45 20.23
N GLY A 198 9.67 7.40 20.92
CA GLY A 198 11.12 7.44 21.18
C GLY A 198 11.96 8.14 20.09
N GLY A 199 11.34 8.59 19.00
CA GLY A 199 11.94 9.43 17.97
C GLY A 199 11.93 10.92 18.33
N GLY A 200 12.74 11.69 17.61
CA GLY A 200 12.78 13.15 17.76
C GLY A 200 11.61 13.85 17.04
N SER A 201 11.36 15.09 17.43
CA SER A 201 10.40 15.98 16.76
C SER A 201 11.10 17.27 16.33
N ALA A 202 10.62 17.88 15.25
CA ALA A 202 11.12 19.14 14.75
C ALA A 202 10.00 19.94 14.10
N SER A 203 9.98 21.25 14.32
CA SER A 203 9.01 22.14 13.68
C SER A 203 9.67 23.42 13.21
N GLY A 204 9.10 24.03 12.18
CA GLY A 204 9.66 25.25 11.59
C GLY A 204 8.77 25.87 10.53
N SER A 205 9.04 27.16 10.27
CA SER A 205 8.48 27.87 9.12
C SER A 205 9.46 27.79 7.96
N LEU A 206 9.05 27.22 6.83
CA LEU A 206 9.89 27.04 5.65
C LEU A 206 9.37 27.89 4.50
N ALA A 207 10.21 28.81 4.01
CA ALA A 207 10.00 29.48 2.72
C ALA A 207 10.11 28.46 1.57
N PRO A 208 9.70 28.83 0.33
CA PRO A 208 9.88 27.97 -0.84
C PRO A 208 11.35 27.52 -0.98
N GLY A 209 11.58 26.21 -1.05
CA GLY A 209 12.92 25.61 -1.18
C GLY A 209 13.73 25.52 0.13
N GLU A 210 13.25 26.08 1.24
CA GLU A 210 13.94 25.94 2.53
C GLU A 210 13.74 24.54 3.12
N CYS A 211 14.73 24.08 3.88
CA CYS A 211 14.73 22.77 4.52
C CYS A 211 14.90 22.87 6.03
N LEU A 212 14.21 21.98 6.75
CA LEU A 212 14.37 21.74 8.18
C LEU A 212 15.18 20.47 8.37
N ALA A 213 16.24 20.52 9.19
CA ALA A 213 16.98 19.32 9.58
C ALA A 213 16.09 18.42 10.45
N LEU A 214 16.11 17.12 10.18
CA LEU A 214 15.36 16.13 10.94
C LEU A 214 16.25 15.50 12.02
N PRO A 215 15.76 15.34 13.25
CA PRO A 215 16.48 14.61 14.27
C PRO A 215 16.56 13.12 13.89
N PRO A 216 17.59 12.38 14.36
CA PRO A 216 17.66 10.94 14.18
C PRO A 216 16.40 10.23 14.69
N GLY A 217 15.96 9.19 13.98
CA GLY A 217 14.76 8.43 14.35
C GLY A 217 13.45 9.10 13.97
N SER A 218 13.45 10.03 13.01
CA SER A 218 12.24 10.63 12.45
C SER A 218 11.50 9.71 11.46
N GLU A 219 12.16 8.66 10.96
CA GLU A 219 11.61 7.72 9.99
C GLU A 219 10.38 7.00 10.56
N GLY A 220 9.31 6.88 9.76
CA GLY A 220 8.03 6.33 10.23
C GLY A 220 7.21 7.33 11.04
N GLY A 221 7.75 8.52 11.33
CA GLY A 221 7.06 9.63 11.98
C GLY A 221 6.02 10.30 11.09
N THR A 222 5.25 11.21 11.66
CA THR A 222 4.19 11.95 10.99
C THR A 222 4.63 13.38 10.71
N VAL A 223 4.34 13.86 9.49
CA VAL A 223 4.55 15.24 9.05
C VAL A 223 3.19 15.90 8.87
N SER A 224 2.94 16.92 9.67
CA SER A 224 1.81 17.82 9.50
C SER A 224 2.30 19.12 8.87
N VAL A 225 1.53 19.65 7.92
CA VAL A 225 1.86 20.93 7.28
C VAL A 225 0.66 21.85 7.32
N SER A 226 0.92 23.14 7.42
CA SER A 226 -0.10 24.17 7.17
C SER A 226 0.47 25.27 6.28
N GLY A 227 -0.36 25.74 5.37
CA GLY A 227 -0.06 26.83 4.46
C GLY A 227 -1.06 27.98 4.59
N PRO A 228 -0.89 29.05 3.80
CA PRO A 228 -1.86 30.13 3.75
C PRO A 228 -3.23 29.60 3.29
N ILE A 229 -4.25 29.76 4.14
CA ILE A 229 -5.64 29.45 3.80
C ILE A 229 -6.29 30.74 3.28
N PRO A 230 -6.99 30.74 2.12
CA PRO A 230 -7.70 31.91 1.63
C PRO A 230 -8.70 32.44 2.66
N VAL A 231 -8.75 33.76 2.83
CA VAL A 231 -9.68 34.41 3.78
C VAL A 231 -11.12 34.07 3.38
N GLY A 232 -11.92 33.61 4.34
CA GLY A 232 -13.32 33.23 4.11
C GLY A 232 -13.52 31.80 3.58
N ALA A 233 -12.44 31.03 3.38
CA ALA A 233 -12.57 29.62 3.01
C ALA A 233 -13.22 28.83 4.15
N GLN A 234 -14.33 28.15 3.84
CA GLN A 234 -15.03 27.26 4.76
C GLN A 234 -15.26 25.92 4.10
N CYS A 235 -15.01 24.86 4.86
CA CYS A 235 -15.41 23.52 4.48
C CYS A 235 -16.87 23.27 4.87
N LEU A 236 -17.73 22.99 3.90
CA LEU A 236 -19.11 22.57 4.13
C LEU A 236 -19.36 21.29 3.35
N ALA A 237 -19.94 20.28 3.99
CA ALA A 237 -20.23 18.98 3.38
C ALA A 237 -21.20 19.05 2.18
N THR A 238 -21.89 20.19 1.98
CA THR A 238 -22.93 20.40 0.96
C THR A 238 -22.60 21.50 -0.05
N GLN A 239 -21.49 22.23 0.09
CA GLN A 239 -21.05 23.23 -0.89
C GLN A 239 -19.77 22.81 -1.56
N THR A 240 -19.63 23.17 -2.84
CA THR A 240 -18.43 23.03 -3.67
C THR A 240 -17.30 23.98 -3.25
N THR A 241 -17.10 24.23 -1.95
CA THR A 241 -15.93 24.97 -1.49
C THR A 241 -14.72 24.04 -1.55
N ALA A 242 -13.73 24.44 -2.35
CA ALA A 242 -12.53 23.65 -2.53
C ALA A 242 -11.80 23.47 -1.18
N PRO A 243 -11.31 22.25 -0.87
CA PRO A 243 -10.44 22.03 0.27
C PRO A 243 -9.16 22.88 0.17
N ALA A 244 -8.36 22.92 1.23
CA ALA A 244 -7.08 23.61 1.19
C ALA A 244 -6.25 23.15 -0.02
N PRO A 245 -5.46 24.03 -0.66
CA PRO A 245 -4.59 23.60 -1.74
C PRO A 245 -3.65 22.50 -1.24
N GLU A 246 -3.41 21.51 -2.10
CA GLU A 246 -2.43 20.46 -1.82
C GLU A 246 -1.06 21.08 -1.57
N LEU A 247 -0.38 20.58 -0.52
CA LEU A 247 0.99 20.95 -0.21
C LEU A 247 1.92 19.75 -0.37
N ARG A 248 3.17 20.01 -0.70
CA ARG A 248 4.20 18.99 -0.93
C ARG A 248 5.44 19.29 -0.12
N THR A 249 5.98 18.28 0.54
CA THR A 249 7.30 18.32 1.15
C THR A 249 8.19 17.23 0.55
N GLN A 250 9.50 17.40 0.65
CA GLN A 250 10.47 16.40 0.19
C GLN A 250 11.34 15.99 1.35
N VAL A 251 11.35 14.70 1.68
CA VAL A 251 12.27 14.14 2.67
C VAL A 251 13.51 13.64 1.94
N ALA A 252 14.66 14.14 2.37
CA ALA A 252 15.95 13.69 1.90
C ALA A 252 16.46 12.53 2.75
N TYR A 253 16.90 11.47 2.10
CA TYR A 253 17.50 10.29 2.72
C TYR A 253 18.93 10.12 2.25
N ASN A 254 19.81 9.74 3.19
CA ASN A 254 21.15 9.26 2.89
C ASN A 254 21.33 7.86 3.49
N CYS A 255 22.18 7.05 2.88
CA CYS A 255 22.62 5.79 3.47
C CYS A 255 23.61 6.05 4.59
N VAL A 256 23.45 5.33 5.70
CA VAL A 256 24.46 5.20 6.74
C VAL A 256 25.13 3.83 6.63
N GLU A 257 26.42 3.78 6.95
CA GLU A 257 27.20 2.53 6.98
C GLU A 257 26.79 1.63 8.15
#